data_AF-A0A8B8GQI9-F1
#
_entry.id   AF-A0A8B8GQI9-F1
#
_cell.length_a   1.000
_cell.length_b   1.000
_cell.length_c   1.000
_cell.angle_alpha   90.00
_cell.angle_beta   90.00
_cell.angle_gamma   90.00
#
_symmetry.space_group_name_H-M   'P 1'
#
loop_
_entity.id
_entity.type
_entity.pdbx_description
1 polymer ?
#
loop_
_entity_poly.entity_id
_entity_poly.type
_entity_poly.pdbx_seq_one_letter_code
_entity_poly.pdbx_strand_id
1 'polypeptide(L)'
;MNEVESISSNLKEMTYDQNDKVFQNVEDPGEWPHSLSVRERDTIIEKGPNEIFNYDFPIKISDSERKRKFSVDYFYRTLSNGEKVGCRWFVYSKKKDVVYCFCCKLFGNACNSGLVDDGLKIGNILQRE
;
A
#
# COMPACT_ATOMS: atom_id res chain seq x y z
N MET A 1 -20.18 -45.42 -20.44
CA MET A 1 -20.70 -45.01 -19.12
C MET A 1 -19.57 -45.19 -18.13
N ASN A 2 -19.27 -44.16 -17.32
CA ASN A 2 -18.22 -44.10 -16.27
C ASN A 2 -16.89 -43.40 -16.62
N GLU A 3 -16.95 -42.18 -17.15
CA GLU A 3 -15.77 -41.27 -17.14
C GLU A 3 -16.10 -39.82 -16.77
N VAL A 4 -17.38 -39.47 -16.62
CA VAL A 4 -17.84 -38.11 -16.27
C VAL A 4 -18.17 -37.92 -14.77
N GLU A 5 -18.23 -38.99 -13.97
CA GLU A 5 -18.52 -38.89 -12.53
C GLU A 5 -17.29 -38.69 -11.65
N SER A 6 -16.07 -38.78 -12.20
CA SER A 6 -14.84 -38.64 -11.40
C SER A 6 -14.29 -37.20 -11.30
N ILE A 7 -14.90 -36.23 -12.00
CA ILE A 7 -14.45 -34.82 -11.98
C ILE A 7 -15.31 -33.96 -11.03
N SER A 8 -16.53 -34.40 -10.72
CA SER A 8 -17.48 -33.64 -9.87
C SER A 8 -17.14 -33.65 -8.36
N SER A 9 -16.23 -34.50 -7.91
CA SER A 9 -15.89 -34.64 -6.48
C SER A 9 -14.75 -33.76 -6.00
N ASN A 10 -14.04 -33.06 -6.89
CA ASN A 10 -12.85 -32.25 -6.52
C ASN A 10 -13.12 -30.74 -6.40
N LEU A 11 -14.39 -30.31 -6.31
CA LEU A 11 -14.77 -28.90 -6.11
C LEU A 11 -15.15 -28.55 -4.66
N LYS A 12 -14.80 -29.40 -3.69
CA LYS A 12 -14.99 -29.10 -2.26
C LYS A 12 -13.74 -29.43 -1.46
N GLU A 13 -12.78 -28.52 -1.51
CA GLU A 13 -11.93 -28.24 -0.36
C GLU A 13 -11.41 -26.79 -0.43
N MET A 14 -12.35 -25.84 -0.29
CA MET A 14 -12.03 -24.55 0.29
C MET A 14 -11.99 -24.77 1.81
N THR A 15 -10.86 -25.23 2.31
CA THR A 15 -10.61 -25.25 3.75
C THR A 15 -10.49 -23.81 4.22
N TYR A 16 -11.62 -23.26 4.69
CA TYR A 16 -11.68 -21.97 5.35
C TYR A 16 -10.96 -22.12 6.69
N ASP A 17 -9.67 -21.77 6.71
CA ASP A 17 -8.88 -21.76 7.94
C ASP A 17 -9.46 -20.70 8.87
N GLN A 18 -9.94 -21.15 10.04
CA GLN A 18 -10.54 -20.33 11.07
C GLN A 18 -9.47 -19.59 11.87
N ASN A 19 -8.80 -18.64 11.22
CA ASN A 19 -8.07 -17.59 11.89
C ASN A 19 -8.32 -16.26 11.19
N ASP A 20 -9.61 -15.90 11.06
CA ASP A 20 -10.06 -14.57 10.65
C ASP A 20 -9.67 -13.54 11.73
N LYS A 21 -8.38 -13.19 11.78
CA LYS A 21 -7.98 -11.85 12.21
C LYS A 21 -8.62 -10.91 11.20
N VAL A 22 -9.81 -10.45 11.54
CA VAL A 22 -10.61 -9.59 10.67
C VAL A 22 -9.74 -8.43 10.22
N PHE A 23 -9.40 -8.43 8.94
CA PHE A 23 -8.71 -7.34 8.29
C PHE A 23 -9.68 -6.16 8.23
N GLN A 24 -9.67 -5.34 9.27
CA GLN A 24 -10.66 -4.27 9.44
C GLN A 24 -10.20 -2.92 8.92
N ASN A 25 -8.91 -2.72 8.64
CA ASN A 25 -8.42 -1.42 8.21
C ASN A 25 -7.71 -1.44 6.84
N VAL A 26 -8.51 -1.24 5.80
CA VAL A 26 -8.06 -0.98 4.43
C VAL A 26 -7.50 0.44 4.24
N GLU A 27 -7.75 1.37 5.18
CA GLU A 27 -7.47 2.79 4.98
C GLU A 27 -6.00 3.17 5.17
N ASP A 28 -5.33 2.54 6.12
CA ASP A 28 -3.94 2.87 6.45
C ASP A 28 -3.00 1.77 5.92
N PRO A 29 -2.17 2.04 4.90
CA PRO A 29 -1.28 1.04 4.31
C PRO A 29 -0.21 0.52 5.28
N GLY A 30 0.05 1.26 6.36
CA GLY A 30 0.94 0.82 7.43
C GLY A 30 0.35 -0.30 8.30
N GLU A 31 -0.96 -0.51 8.26
CA GLU A 31 -1.64 -1.58 9.00
C GLU A 31 -1.92 -2.82 8.16
N TRP A 32 -1.63 -2.77 6.86
CA TRP A 32 -1.80 -3.93 6.01
C TRP A 32 -0.81 -5.04 6.42
N PRO A 33 -1.29 -6.29 6.50
CA PRO A 33 -0.40 -7.42 6.79
C PRO A 33 0.66 -7.53 5.70
N HIS A 34 1.81 -8.11 6.05
CA HIS A 34 2.88 -8.39 5.09
C HIS A 34 2.36 -9.25 3.93
N SER A 35 1.51 -10.24 4.20
CA SER A 35 0.88 -11.06 3.17
C SER A 35 -0.63 -10.84 3.17
N LEU A 36 -1.12 -10.19 2.12
CA LEU A 36 -2.55 -10.08 1.83
C LEU A 36 -3.05 -11.31 1.07
N SER A 37 -4.22 -11.82 1.44
CA SER A 37 -5.03 -12.75 0.66
C SER A 37 -5.54 -12.10 -0.63
N VAL A 38 -6.00 -12.92 -1.58
CA VAL A 38 -6.57 -12.43 -2.84
C VAL A 38 -7.74 -11.48 -2.59
N ARG A 39 -8.66 -11.87 -1.70
CA ARG A 39 -9.84 -11.06 -1.35
C ARG A 39 -9.50 -9.71 -0.73
N GLU A 40 -8.48 -9.65 0.12
CA GLU A 40 -8.03 -8.38 0.71
C GLU A 40 -7.40 -7.47 -0.35
N ARG A 41 -6.58 -8.03 -1.25
CA ARG A 41 -6.03 -7.27 -2.38
C ARG A 41 -7.12 -6.71 -3.27
N ASP A 42 -8.10 -7.52 -3.64
CA ASP A 42 -9.22 -7.10 -4.49
C ASP A 42 -9.98 -5.94 -3.84
N THR A 43 -10.31 -6.07 -2.56
CA THR A 43 -10.96 -4.99 -1.79
C THR A 43 -10.15 -3.67 -1.82
N ILE A 44 -8.84 -3.74 -1.62
CA ILE A 44 -7.97 -2.55 -1.62
C ILE A 44 -7.88 -1.96 -3.03
N ILE A 45 -7.80 -2.79 -4.07
CA ILE A 45 -7.70 -2.36 -5.47
C ILE A 45 -9.00 -1.68 -5.92
N GLU A 46 -10.15 -2.28 -5.59
CA GLU A 46 -11.48 -1.72 -5.89
C GLU A 46 -11.67 -0.34 -5.26
N LYS A 47 -11.23 -0.18 -4.01
CA LYS A 47 -11.24 1.12 -3.33
C LYS A 47 -10.22 2.09 -3.91
N GLY A 48 -9.06 1.58 -4.32
CA GLY A 48 -7.94 2.35 -4.82
C GLY A 48 -7.09 3.00 -3.71
N PRO A 49 -5.97 3.64 -4.10
CA PRO A 49 -5.11 4.35 -3.16
C PRO A 49 -5.84 5.54 -2.55
N ASN A 50 -5.75 5.67 -1.22
CA ASN A 50 -6.32 6.81 -0.52
C ASN A 50 -5.63 8.11 -0.91
N GLU A 51 -6.42 9.08 -1.36
CA GLU A 51 -5.92 10.41 -1.68
C GLU A 51 -5.70 11.23 -0.41
N ILE A 52 -4.56 11.93 -0.35
CA ILE A 52 -4.21 12.78 0.78
C ILE A 52 -4.30 14.22 0.33
N PHE A 53 -5.29 14.92 0.88
CA PHE A 53 -5.49 16.34 0.68
C PHE A 53 -5.45 17.05 2.03
N ASN A 54 -4.88 18.26 2.04
CA ASN A 54 -4.94 19.18 3.19
C ASN A 54 -4.54 18.53 4.53
N TYR A 55 -3.59 17.59 4.51
CA TYR A 55 -3.10 16.94 5.71
C TYR A 55 -1.87 17.67 6.24
N ASP A 56 -1.87 18.01 7.53
CA ASP A 56 -0.69 18.60 8.16
C ASP A 56 0.27 17.49 8.60
N PHE A 57 1.31 17.30 7.80
CA PHE A 57 2.31 16.27 8.04
C PHE A 57 3.18 16.61 9.26
N PRO A 58 3.50 15.62 10.12
CA PRO A 58 4.41 15.81 11.23
C PRO A 58 5.78 16.35 10.79
N ILE A 59 6.35 17.25 11.58
CA ILE A 59 7.71 17.76 11.38
C ILE A 59 8.69 16.85 12.10
N LYS A 60 9.72 16.39 11.39
CA LYS A 60 10.85 15.62 11.93
C LYS A 60 12.15 16.40 11.76
N ILE A 61 13.06 16.26 12.73
CA ILE A 61 14.43 16.75 12.61
C ILE A 61 15.23 15.67 11.87
N SER A 62 15.82 16.04 10.74
CA SER A 62 16.70 15.14 9.97
C SER A 62 18.09 15.06 10.59
N ASP A 63 18.90 14.09 10.14
CA ASP A 63 20.31 13.94 10.57
C ASP A 63 21.15 15.20 10.29
N SER A 64 20.72 16.02 9.33
CA SER A 64 21.32 17.33 9.03
C SER A 64 20.82 18.49 9.94
N GLU A 65 20.14 18.18 11.05
CA GLU A 65 19.46 19.11 11.98
C GLU A 65 18.38 20.01 11.37
N ARG A 66 18.05 19.80 10.09
CA ARG A 66 16.98 20.54 9.41
C ARG A 66 15.63 19.93 9.74
N LYS A 67 14.64 20.80 9.98
CA LYS A 67 13.22 20.43 10.07
C LYS A 67 12.71 20.04 8.68
N ARG A 68 12.16 18.83 8.55
CA ARG A 68 11.55 18.32 7.32
C ARG A 68 10.15 17.77 7.62
N LYS A 69 9.25 17.90 6.66
CA LYS A 69 7.94 17.24 6.68
C LYS A 69 7.57 16.81 5.26
N PHE A 70 6.69 15.82 5.15
CA PHE A 70 6.07 15.52 3.87
C PHE A 70 5.23 16.70 3.39
N SER A 71 5.02 16.76 2.09
CA SER A 71 4.12 17.70 1.41
C SER A 71 3.09 16.92 0.61
N VAL A 72 1.90 17.48 0.46
CA VAL A 72 0.88 16.95 -0.44
C VAL A 72 1.42 16.87 -1.87
N ASP A 73 2.30 17.79 -2.28
CA ASP A 73 2.86 17.83 -3.63
C ASP A 73 3.62 16.56 -4.03
N TYR A 74 4.16 15.78 -3.08
CA TYR A 74 4.82 14.49 -3.41
C TYR A 74 3.86 13.46 -4.00
N PHE A 75 2.55 13.62 -3.77
CA PHE A 75 1.51 12.76 -4.29
C PHE A 75 0.96 13.26 -5.63
N TYR A 76 1.56 14.29 -6.23
CA TYR A 76 1.16 14.82 -7.53
C TYR A 76 2.35 14.91 -8.47
N ARG A 77 2.07 14.74 -9.76
CA ARG A 77 3.00 15.08 -10.84
C ARG A 77 2.39 16.21 -11.65
N THR A 78 3.17 17.25 -11.88
CA THR A 78 2.83 18.29 -12.85
C THR A 78 3.24 17.82 -14.24
N LEU A 79 2.28 17.79 -15.16
CA LEU A 79 2.51 17.49 -16.57
C LEU A 79 3.10 18.71 -17.31
N SER A 80 3.62 18.51 -18.52
CA SER A 80 4.19 19.60 -19.34
C SER A 80 3.19 20.69 -19.71
N ASN A 81 1.89 20.37 -19.71
CA ASN A 81 0.80 21.31 -19.92
C ASN A 81 0.38 22.06 -18.62
N GLY A 82 1.06 21.81 -17.49
CA GLY A 82 0.77 22.44 -16.21
C GLY A 82 -0.30 21.74 -15.36
N GLU A 83 -0.96 20.70 -15.87
CA GLU A 83 -1.95 19.93 -15.10
C GLU A 83 -1.29 19.14 -13.97
N LYS A 84 -1.84 19.19 -12.76
CA LYS A 84 -1.44 18.31 -11.65
C LYS A 84 -2.25 17.03 -11.69
N VAL A 85 -1.58 15.91 -11.87
CA VAL A 85 -2.18 14.57 -11.84
C VAL A 85 -1.73 13.84 -10.60
N GLY A 86 -2.68 13.23 -9.88
CA GLY A 86 -2.40 12.42 -8.69
C GLY A 86 -1.51 11.22 -9.03
N CYS A 87 -0.38 11.10 -8.32
CA CYS A 87 0.49 9.94 -8.39
C CYS A 87 -0.11 8.80 -7.57
N ARG A 88 -0.88 7.93 -8.23
CA ARG A 88 -1.59 6.79 -7.61
C ARG A 88 -0.67 5.68 -7.05
N TRP A 89 0.64 5.84 -7.17
CA TRP A 89 1.62 4.85 -6.73
C TRP A 89 2.10 5.07 -5.28
N PHE A 90 1.93 6.27 -4.73
CA PHE A 90 2.33 6.57 -3.36
C PHE A 90 1.12 6.65 -2.44
N VAL A 91 1.15 5.88 -1.35
CA VAL A 91 0.13 5.93 -0.29
C VAL A 91 0.81 6.17 1.05
N TYR A 92 0.24 7.01 1.90
CA TYR A 92 0.87 7.36 3.16
C TYR A 92 0.08 6.84 4.35
N SER A 93 0.83 6.24 5.27
CA SER A 93 0.37 5.80 6.58
C SER A 93 0.46 6.96 7.55
N LYS A 94 -0.70 7.45 8.00
CA LYS A 94 -0.76 8.48 9.05
C LYS A 94 -0.25 7.92 10.37
N LYS A 95 -0.52 6.63 10.64
CA LYS A 95 -0.11 5.97 11.89
C LYS A 95 1.40 5.79 11.98
N LYS A 96 2.07 5.47 10.86
CA LYS A 96 3.52 5.25 10.83
C LYS A 96 4.33 6.48 10.40
N ASP A 97 3.68 7.50 9.84
CA ASP A 97 4.32 8.65 9.19
C ASP A 97 5.35 8.20 8.13
N VAL A 98 4.87 7.37 7.20
CA VAL A 98 5.65 6.67 6.17
C VAL A 98 4.87 6.63 4.86
N VAL A 99 5.58 6.79 3.74
CA VAL A 99 5.04 6.57 2.39
C VAL A 99 5.37 5.17 1.90
N TYR A 100 4.38 4.43 1.43
CA TYR A 100 4.55 3.13 0.78
C TYR A 100 4.32 3.24 -0.73
N CYS A 101 4.97 2.37 -1.49
CA CYS A 101 4.58 2.09 -2.87
C CYS A 101 3.32 1.21 -2.86
N PHE A 102 2.21 1.69 -3.42
CA PHE A 102 0.90 1.02 -3.39
C PHE A 102 0.97 -0.40 -3.99
N CYS A 103 1.45 -0.54 -5.22
CA CYS A 103 1.56 -1.84 -5.87
C CYS A 103 2.57 -2.75 -5.18
N CYS A 104 3.67 -2.19 -4.67
CA CYS A 104 4.66 -2.97 -3.92
C CYS A 104 4.06 -3.50 -2.61
N LYS A 105 3.22 -2.72 -1.92
CA LYS A 105 2.54 -3.18 -0.70
C LYS A 105 1.51 -4.27 -0.98
N LEU A 106 0.84 -4.22 -2.14
CA LEU A 106 -0.15 -5.21 -2.55
C LEU A 106 0.46 -6.54 -3.03
N PHE A 107 1.58 -6.47 -3.75
CA PHE A 107 2.12 -7.61 -4.50
C PHE A 107 3.57 -7.96 -4.15
N GLY A 108 4.21 -7.20 -3.26
CA GLY A 108 5.63 -7.29 -2.93
C GLY A 108 6.02 -8.48 -2.07
N ASN A 109 5.12 -9.43 -1.81
CA ASN A 109 5.40 -10.63 -1.00
C ASN A 109 6.55 -11.50 -1.57
N ALA A 110 7.01 -11.22 -2.80
CA ALA A 110 8.15 -11.87 -3.44
C ALA A 110 9.45 -11.04 -3.38
N CYS A 111 9.41 -9.80 -2.90
CA CYS A 111 10.57 -8.91 -2.83
C CYS A 111 10.67 -8.23 -1.45
N ASN A 112 11.67 -8.66 -0.66
CA ASN A 112 12.03 -8.05 0.64
C ASN A 112 12.70 -6.68 0.47
N SER A 113 12.10 -5.78 -0.31
CA SER A 113 12.60 -4.42 -0.47
C SER A 113 12.06 -3.54 0.67
N GLY A 114 12.89 -2.65 1.22
CA GLY A 114 12.48 -1.77 2.32
C GLY A 114 11.26 -0.89 2.00
N LEU A 115 10.89 -0.72 0.73
CA LEU A 115 9.68 0.00 0.31
C LEU A 115 8.37 -0.74 0.63
N VAL A 116 8.42 -2.07 0.81
CA VAL A 116 7.26 -2.93 1.12
C VAL A 116 6.95 -2.85 2.62
N ASP A 117 7.96 -3.00 3.47
CA ASP A 117 7.76 -3.12 4.92
C ASP A 117 8.03 -1.85 5.70
N ASP A 118 9.17 -1.21 5.42
CA ASP A 118 9.62 -0.02 6.16
C ASP A 118 9.08 1.28 5.55
N GLY A 119 8.78 1.25 4.26
CA GLY A 119 8.41 2.39 3.43
C GLY A 119 9.47 3.50 3.42
N LEU A 120 9.12 4.63 2.80
CA LEU A 120 9.94 5.83 2.72
C LEU A 120 9.60 6.76 3.89
N LYS A 121 10.60 7.02 4.73
CA LYS A 121 10.55 8.04 5.78
C LYS A 121 11.08 9.37 5.22
N ILE A 122 10.56 10.49 5.71
CA ILE A 122 10.96 11.83 5.25
C ILE A 122 12.48 12.11 5.36
N GLY A 123 13.16 11.52 6.34
CA GLY A 123 14.62 11.61 6.49
C GLY A 123 15.39 10.91 5.36
N ASN A 124 14.78 9.92 4.70
CA ASN A 124 15.38 9.06 3.68
C ASN A 124 14.91 9.37 2.25
N ILE A 125 14.07 10.41 2.06
CA ILE A 125 13.73 10.86 0.71
C ILE A 125 14.98 11.50 0.12
N LEU A 126 15.72 10.70 -0.66
CA LEU A 126 16.81 11.17 -1.49
C LEU A 126 16.26 12.25 -2.43
N GLN A 127 16.99 13.37 -2.49
CA GLN A 127 16.74 14.51 -3.34
C GLN A 127 16.46 14.05 -4.77
N ARG A 128 15.19 14.02 -5.16
CA ARG A 128 14.81 14.11 -6.58
C ARG A 128 14.83 15.60 -6.91
N GLU A 129 16.03 16.10 -7.18
CA GLU A 129 16.25 17.30 -8.00
C GLU A 129 16.25 16.88 -9.48
#